data_AF-A0A832HAM4-F1
#
_entry.id   AF-A0A832HAM4-F1
#
_cell.length_a   1.000
_cell.length_b   1.000
_cell.length_c   1.000
_cell.angle_alpha   90.00
_cell.angle_beta   90.00
_cell.angle_gamma   90.00
#
_symmetry.space_group_name_H-M   'P 1'
#
loop_
_entity.id
_entity.type
_entity.pdbx_description
1 polymer ?
#
loop_
_entity_poly.entity_id
_entity_poly.type
_entity_poly.pdbx_seq_one_letter_code
_entity_poly.pdbx_strand_id
1 'polypeptide(L)'
;MKTTLELPDDLLIEAKTVALQRRTTLKALIEHALRRELSPASAEANPDPGQFEVGPLGFLVLKRNPGETIRLDQIESIQHELEEAELQRTLPPKKR
;
A
#
# COMPACT_ATOMS: atom_id res chain seq x y z
N MET A 1 21.37 14.09 6.15
CA MET A 1 21.80 15.18 5.26
C MET A 1 20.95 16.42 5.53
N LYS A 2 21.51 17.62 5.37
CA LYS A 2 20.75 18.88 5.39
C LYS A 2 20.57 19.33 3.95
N THR A 3 19.33 19.61 3.57
CA THR A 3 18.96 20.05 2.21
C THR A 3 18.06 21.27 2.34
N THR A 4 18.24 22.23 1.43
CA THR A 4 17.36 23.40 1.30
C THR A 4 16.41 23.14 0.14
N LEU A 5 15.11 23.35 0.33
CA LEU A 5 14.06 23.18 -0.67
C LEU A 5 13.26 24.48 -0.78
N GLU A 6 12.96 24.91 -2.00
CA GLU A 6 12.04 26.02 -2.24
C GLU A 6 10.61 25.46 -2.28
N LEU A 7 9.72 26.02 -1.47
CA LEU A 7 8.33 25.60 -1.35
C LEU A 7 7.44 26.85 -1.26
N PRO A 8 6.21 26.83 -1.82
CA PRO A 8 5.22 27.88 -1.55
C PRO A 8 4.95 28.01 -0.05
N ASP A 9 4.80 29.24 0.44
CA ASP A 9 4.58 29.50 1.87
C ASP A 9 3.30 28.84 2.38
N ASP A 10 2.22 28.90 1.60
CA ASP A 10 0.94 28.29 1.95
C ASP A 10 1.06 26.77 2.18
N LEU A 11 1.83 26.10 1.32
CA LEU A 11 2.10 24.67 1.45
C LEU A 11 2.93 24.35 2.69
N LEU A 12 3.91 25.20 3.01
CA LEU A 12 4.73 25.04 4.21
C LEU A 12 3.92 25.23 5.49
N ILE A 13 2.98 26.18 5.50
CA ILE A 13 2.05 26.43 6.62
C ILE A 13 1.15 25.21 6.84
N GLU A 14 0.56 24.69 5.77
CA GLU A 14 -0.30 23.50 5.84
C GLU A 14 0.48 22.28 6.35
N ALA A 15 1.68 22.04 5.80
CA ALA A 15 2.52 20.92 6.22
C ALA A 15 2.90 20.99 7.71
N LYS A 16 3.18 22.19 8.24
CA LYS A 16 3.44 22.40 9.68
C LYS A 16 2.20 22.12 10.53
N THR A 17 1.03 22.55 10.06
CA THR A 17 -0.25 22.30 10.74
C THR A 17 -0.53 20.80 10.85
N VAL A 18 -0.35 20.06 9.76
CA VAL A 18 -0.49 18.60 9.73
C VAL A 18 0.53 17.92 10.64
N ALA A 19 1.78 18.37 10.65
CA ALA A 19 2.80 17.84 11.54
C ALA A 19 2.42 17.98 13.02
N LEU A 20 1.91 19.16 13.41
CA LEU A 20 1.44 19.42 14.77
C LEU A 20 0.25 18.52 15.16
N GLN A 21 -0.76 18.42 14.29
CA GLN A 21 -1.93 17.57 14.51
C GLN A 21 -1.55 16.10 14.71
N ARG A 22 -0.58 15.60 13.94
CA ARG A 22 -0.07 14.23 14.02
C ARG A 22 0.99 14.03 15.11
N ARG A 23 1.28 15.06 15.92
CA ARG A 23 2.33 15.06 16.96
C ARG A 23 3.68 14.57 16.43
N THR A 24 4.04 15.02 15.23
CA THR A 24 5.31 14.68 14.56
C THR A 24 6.05 15.95 14.13
N THR A 25 7.26 15.79 13.61
CA THR A 25 8.06 16.91 13.10
C THR A 25 7.86 17.08 11.60
N LEU A 26 8.03 18.30 11.08
CA LEU A 26 8.00 18.56 9.64
C LEU A 26 9.02 17.69 8.90
N LYS A 27 10.22 17.51 9.47
CA LYS A 27 11.26 16.62 8.93
C LYS A 27 10.76 15.19 8.80
N ALA A 28 10.16 14.63 9.85
CA ALA A 28 9.66 13.26 9.84
C ALA A 28 8.49 13.09 8.86
N LEU A 29 7.61 14.09 8.75
CA LEU A 29 6.52 14.12 7.78
C LEU A 29 7.06 14.09 6.35
N ILE A 30 8.05 14.95 6.03
CA ILE A 30 8.69 14.99 4.70
C ILE A 30 9.42 13.69 4.42
N GLU A 31 10.18 13.15 5.38
CA GLU A 31 10.89 11.88 5.21
C GLU A 31 9.93 10.72 4.94
N HIS A 32 8.81 10.64 5.67
CA HIS A 32 7.80 9.61 5.45
C HIS A 32 7.15 9.74 4.06
N ALA A 33 6.81 10.96 3.63
CA ALA A 33 6.27 11.19 2.29
C ALA A 33 7.27 10.82 1.19
N LEU A 34 8.54 11.20 1.34
CA LEU A 34 9.60 10.84 0.39
C LEU A 34 9.83 9.34 0.34
N ARG A 35 9.85 8.65 1.49
CA ARG A 35 9.96 7.18 1.50
C ARG A 35 8.79 6.52 0.80
N ARG A 36 7.58 7.02 0.99
CA ARG A 36 6.39 6.50 0.30
C ARG A 36 6.48 6.69 -1.22
N GLU A 37 6.97 7.85 -1.66
CA GLU A 37 7.12 8.17 -3.09
C GLU A 37 8.26 7.38 -3.76
N LEU A 38 9.36 7.19 -3.03
CA LEU A 38 10.54 6.47 -3.52
C LEU A 38 10.43 4.95 -3.33
N SER A 39 9.50 4.49 -2.51
CA SER A 39 9.20 3.06 -2.43
C SER A 39 8.72 2.62 -3.81
N PRO A 40 9.42 1.69 -4.48
CA PRO A 40 8.88 1.10 -5.69
C PRO A 40 7.51 0.56 -5.33
N ALA A 41 6.48 0.92 -6.11
CA ALA A 41 5.12 0.45 -5.90
C ALA A 41 5.14 -1.09 -5.84
N SER A 42 5.25 -1.59 -4.61
CA SER A 42 5.01 -2.95 -4.16
C SER A 42 5.35 -4.07 -5.17
N ALA A 43 6.61 -4.16 -5.61
CA ALA A 43 7.09 -5.44 -6.15
C ALA A 43 7.22 -6.51 -5.03
N GLU A 44 7.32 -6.10 -3.76
CA GLU A 44 7.41 -7.00 -2.60
C GLU A 44 6.07 -7.26 -1.89
N ALA A 45 5.02 -6.46 -2.14
CA ALA A 45 3.72 -6.63 -1.46
C ALA A 45 2.67 -7.36 -2.32
N ASN A 46 3.01 -7.75 -3.54
CA ASN A 46 2.13 -8.56 -4.37
C ASN A 46 2.50 -10.04 -4.22
N PRO A 47 1.72 -10.84 -3.48
CA PRO A 47 1.98 -12.26 -3.29
C PRO A 47 1.84 -13.05 -4.60
N ASP A 48 1.08 -12.55 -5.57
CA ASP A 48 0.90 -13.17 -6.89
C ASP A 48 0.82 -12.10 -8.01
N PRO A 49 1.96 -11.74 -8.63
CA PRO A 49 2.01 -10.78 -9.74
C PRO A 49 1.37 -11.28 -11.03
N GLY A 50 1.00 -12.56 -11.13
CA GLY A 50 0.19 -13.08 -12.23
C GLY A 50 -1.28 -12.70 -12.10
N GLN A 51 -1.80 -12.71 -10.86
CA GLN A 51 -3.22 -12.52 -10.56
C GLN A 51 -3.58 -11.07 -10.16
N PHE A 52 -2.66 -10.36 -9.51
CA PHE A 52 -2.90 -8.99 -9.01
C PHE A 52 -1.94 -7.98 -9.61
N GLU A 53 -2.34 -6.71 -9.61
CA GLU A 53 -1.51 -5.55 -9.88
C GLU A 53 -1.71 -4.48 -8.79
N VAL A 54 -0.77 -3.54 -8.66
CA VAL A 54 -0.83 -2.48 -7.64
C VAL A 54 -1.56 -1.28 -8.24
N GLY A 55 -2.73 -0.96 -7.71
CA GLY A 55 -3.52 0.18 -8.17
C GLY A 55 -2.93 1.53 -7.74
N PRO A 56 -3.45 2.66 -8.28
CA PRO A 56 -2.95 4.02 -7.98
C PRO A 56 -2.99 4.42 -6.49
N LEU A 57 -3.82 3.75 -5.70
CA LEU A 57 -3.96 3.97 -4.27
C LEU A 57 -3.07 3.04 -3.42
N GLY A 58 -2.25 2.20 -4.06
CA GLY A 58 -1.34 1.26 -3.38
C GLY A 58 -1.98 -0.06 -2.92
N PHE A 59 -3.27 -0.30 -3.23
CA PHE A 59 -3.94 -1.58 -2.97
C PHE A 59 -3.73 -2.57 -4.12
N LEU A 60 -3.75 -3.87 -3.81
CA LEU A 60 -3.80 -4.91 -4.83
C LEU A 60 -5.18 -4.92 -5.50
N VAL A 61 -5.19 -4.88 -6.82
CA VAL A 61 -6.38 -5.02 -7.66
C VAL A 61 -6.20 -6.21 -8.59
N LEU A 62 -7.31 -6.89 -8.94
CA LEU A 62 -7.26 -8.02 -9.88
C LEU A 62 -6.81 -7.53 -11.25
N LYS A 63 -5.81 -8.19 -11.82
CA LYS A 63 -5.36 -7.94 -13.18
C LYS A 63 -6.46 -8.34 -14.16
N ARG A 64 -6.84 -7.43 -15.06
CA ARG A 64 -7.89 -7.67 -16.07
C ARG A 64 -7.30 -7.58 -17.46
N ASN A 65 -7.43 -8.64 -18.26
CA ASN A 65 -7.08 -8.52 -19.67
C ASN A 65 -8.17 -7.74 -20.42
N PRO A 66 -7.81 -6.93 -21.44
CA PRO A 66 -8.80 -6.23 -22.25
C PRO A 66 -9.78 -7.21 -22.89
N GLY A 67 -11.08 -7.05 -22.61
CA GLY A 67 -12.14 -7.93 -23.11
C GLY A 67 -12.49 -9.11 -22.18
N GLU A 68 -11.77 -9.28 -21.08
CA GLU A 68 -12.07 -10.29 -20.06
C GLU A 68 -13.12 -9.76 -19.07
N THR A 69 -14.23 -10.50 -18.94
CA THR A 69 -15.26 -10.20 -17.94
C THR A 69 -15.01 -11.07 -16.72
N ILE A 70 -14.58 -10.46 -15.61
CA ILE A 70 -14.51 -11.16 -14.33
C ILE A 70 -15.94 -11.37 -13.83
N ARG A 71 -16.29 -12.62 -13.58
CA ARG A 71 -17.61 -13.00 -13.06
C ARG A 71 -17.61 -13.04 -11.53
N LEU A 72 -18.79 -12.95 -10.93
CA LEU A 72 -18.94 -12.91 -9.47
C LEU A 72 -18.47 -14.20 -8.79
N ASP A 73 -18.77 -15.36 -9.39
CA ASP A 73 -18.31 -16.69 -8.93
C ASP A 73 -16.77 -16.79 -8.88
N GLN A 74 -16.08 -16.18 -9.84
CA GLN A 74 -14.61 -16.09 -9.83
C GLN A 74 -14.11 -15.23 -8.67
N ILE A 75 -14.79 -14.11 -8.36
CA ILE A 75 -14.40 -13.24 -7.23
C ILE A 75 -14.59 -13.98 -5.91
N GLU A 76 -15.73 -14.66 -5.72
CA GLU A 76 -16.03 -15.43 -4.52
C GLU A 76 -15.02 -16.56 -4.30
N SER A 77 -14.60 -17.25 -5.37
CA SER A 77 -13.59 -18.30 -5.30
C SER A 77 -12.23 -17.76 -4.82
N ILE A 78 -11.80 -16.62 -5.37
CA ILE A 78 -10.55 -15.96 -4.98
C ILE A 78 -10.59 -15.51 -3.51
N GLN A 79 -11.73 -14.96 -3.05
CA GLN A 79 -11.88 -14.56 -1.64
C GLN A 79 -11.77 -15.75 -0.70
N HIS A 80 -12.43 -16.87 -1.02
CA HIS A 80 -12.37 -18.09 -0.22
C HIS A 80 -10.94 -18.64 -0.11
N GLU A 81 -10.19 -18.69 -1.21
CA GLU A 81 -8.80 -19.15 -1.20
C GLU A 81 -7.88 -18.26 -0.33
N LEU A 82 -8.07 -16.95 -0.38
CA LEU A 82 -7.30 -16.00 0.43
C LEU A 82 -7.62 -16.15 1.92
N GLU A 83 -8.89 -16.31 2.28
CA GLU A 83 -9.32 -16.56 3.66
C GLU A 83 -8.74 -17.86 4.21
N GLU A 84 -8.75 -18.95 3.44
CA GLU A 84 -8.14 -20.21 3.84
C GLU A 84 -6.62 -20.10 4.03
N ALA A 85 -5.93 -19.39 3.13
CA ALA A 85 -4.49 -19.17 3.22
C ALA A 85 -4.11 -18.37 4.47
N GLU A 86 -4.93 -17.37 4.85
CA GLU A 86 -4.72 -16.59 6.07
C GLU A 86 -5.00 -17.42 7.33
N LEU A 87 -6.02 -18.28 7.31
CA LEU A 87 -6.31 -19.22 8.38
C LEU A 87 -5.13 -20.19 8.61
N GLN A 88 -4.55 -20.72 7.54
CA GLN A 88 -3.40 -21.61 7.60
C GLN A 88 -2.14 -20.94 8.18
N ARG A 89 -1.92 -19.65 7.87
CA ARG A 89 -0.78 -18.88 8.39
C ARG A 89 -0.88 -18.57 9.88
N THR A 90 -2.09 -18.44 10.41
CA THR A 90 -2.34 -18.04 11.80
C THR A 90 -2.49 -19.21 12.76
N LEU A 91 -2.61 -20.44 12.25
CA LEU A 91 -2.66 -21.65 13.07
C LEU A 91 -1.28 -21.97 13.68
N PRO A 92 -1.18 -22.16 15.01
CA PRO A 92 0.07 -22.55 15.65
C PRO A 92 0.51 -23.95 15.18
N PRO A 93 1.83 -24.23 15.10
CA PRO A 93 2.31 -25.52 14.64
C PRO A 93 1.77 -26.63 15.53
N LYS A 94 1.17 -27.65 14.88
CA LYS A 94 0.59 -28.83 15.53
C LYS A 94 1.70 -29.55 16.30
N LYS A 95 1.76 -29.36 17.63
CA LYS A 95 2.69 -30.07 18.50
C LYS A 95 2.44 -31.58 18.33
N ARG A 96 3.43 -32.28 17.80
CA ARG A 96 3.51 -33.75 17.82
C ARG A 96 3.95 -34.22 19.19
#